data_AF-A0A957KCA3-F1
#
_entry.id   AF-A0A957KCA3-F1
#
_cell.length_a   1.000
_cell.length_b   1.000
_cell.length_c   1.000
_cell.angle_alpha   90.00
_cell.angle_beta   90.00
_cell.angle_gamma   90.00
#
_symmetry.space_group_name_H-M   'P 1'
#
loop_
_entity.id
_entity.type
_entity.pdbx_description
1 polymer ?
#
loop_
_entity_poly.entity_id
_entity_poly.type
_entity_poly.pdbx_seq_one_letter_code
_entity_poly.pdbx_strand_id
1 'polypeptide(L)'
;MKFGPVPLNDATGKILGHNIAGPDGRRALRKGKPLTPADIELLAGLGRATVYVAEMEAGDVREDEAARQIATVVAGDHLRQSGAATGRLNLFAESLGLLRVDSARLRELNALEGITLATL
;
A
#
# COMPACT_ATOMS: atom_id res chain seq x y z
N MET A 1 3.74 -5.51 10.21
CA MET A 1 3.71 -6.31 8.96
C MET A 1 4.98 -7.12 8.83
N LYS A 2 4.86 -8.42 8.56
CA LYS A 2 6.00 -9.33 8.34
C LYS A 2 6.16 -9.66 6.87
N PHE A 3 7.38 -9.58 6.36
CA PHE A 3 7.70 -9.98 4.99
C PHE A 3 8.56 -11.24 5.01
N GLY A 4 8.26 -12.18 4.12
CA GLY A 4 9.06 -13.39 4.01
C GLY A 4 8.46 -14.46 3.09
N PRO A 5 9.25 -15.49 2.76
CA PRO A 5 8.73 -16.67 2.09
C PRO A 5 7.87 -17.49 3.06
N VAL A 6 6.73 -17.97 2.59
CA VAL A 6 5.87 -18.92 3.30
C VAL A 6 5.56 -20.12 2.40
N PRO A 7 5.28 -21.30 2.96
CA PRO A 7 4.70 -22.42 2.21
C PRO A 7 3.39 -22.00 1.52
N LEU A 8 3.11 -22.53 0.34
CA LEU A 8 1.87 -22.21 -0.39
C LEU A 8 0.60 -22.45 0.44
N ASN A 9 0.59 -23.50 1.26
CA ASN A 9 -0.55 -23.86 2.12
C ASN A 9 -0.85 -22.79 3.19
N ASP A 10 0.15 -21.99 3.55
CA ASP A 10 0.01 -20.91 4.54
C ASP A 10 -0.19 -19.54 3.86
N ALA A 11 -0.18 -19.47 2.53
CA ALA A 11 -0.13 -18.20 1.80
C ALA A 11 -1.50 -17.55 1.55
N THR A 12 -2.60 -18.30 1.72
CA THR A 12 -3.96 -17.78 1.50
C THR A 12 -4.24 -16.57 2.40
N GLY A 13 -4.77 -15.50 1.80
CA GLY A 13 -5.06 -14.23 2.48
C GLY A 13 -3.86 -13.29 2.66
N LYS A 14 -2.62 -13.81 2.56
CA LYS A 14 -1.40 -12.99 2.63
C LYS A 14 -1.20 -12.20 1.34
N ILE A 15 -0.47 -11.10 1.41
CA ILE A 15 -0.30 -10.15 0.30
C ILE A 15 0.93 -10.54 -0.51
N LEU A 16 0.79 -10.76 -1.82
CA LEU A 16 1.90 -11.13 -2.68
C LEU A 16 2.98 -10.02 -2.73
N GLY A 17 4.23 -10.35 -2.40
CA GLY A 17 5.31 -9.37 -2.29
C GLY A 17 5.90 -8.89 -3.62
N HIS A 18 5.80 -9.67 -4.69
CA HIS A 18 6.32 -9.30 -6.03
C HIS A 18 5.44 -9.83 -7.17
N ASN A 19 5.64 -9.32 -8.39
CA ASN A 19 4.95 -9.85 -9.56
C ASN A 19 5.42 -11.29 -9.85
N ILE A 20 4.51 -12.16 -10.27
CA ILE A 20 4.82 -13.52 -10.71
C ILE A 20 4.55 -13.60 -12.21
N ALA A 21 5.54 -14.04 -12.97
CA ALA A 21 5.38 -14.36 -14.39
C ALA A 21 4.85 -15.79 -14.57
N GLY A 22 3.99 -15.98 -15.56
CA GLY A 22 3.55 -17.29 -16.04
C GLY A 22 4.57 -17.91 -17.02
N PRO A 23 4.27 -19.11 -17.55
CA PRO A 23 5.16 -19.84 -18.45
C PRO A 23 5.39 -19.11 -19.78
N ASP A 24 4.45 -18.27 -20.18
CA ASP A 24 4.51 -17.41 -21.37
C ASP A 24 5.32 -16.11 -21.15
N GLY A 25 5.92 -15.95 -19.98
CA GLY A 25 6.65 -14.74 -19.57
C GLY A 25 5.75 -13.54 -19.26
N ARG A 26 4.43 -13.66 -19.40
CA ARG A 26 3.48 -12.59 -19.06
C ARG A 26 3.19 -12.62 -17.56
N ARG A 27 2.75 -11.48 -17.01
CA ARG A 27 2.43 -11.38 -15.59
C ARG A 27 1.17 -12.19 -15.26
N ALA A 28 1.36 -13.29 -14.52
CA ALA A 28 0.28 -14.12 -14.00
C ALA A 28 -0.35 -13.50 -12.74
N LEU A 29 0.47 -13.01 -11.80
CA LEU A 29 0.01 -12.33 -10.58
C LEU A 29 0.71 -10.99 -10.38
N ARG A 30 -0.05 -9.99 -9.90
CA ARG A 30 0.45 -8.65 -9.59
C ARG A 30 0.83 -8.55 -8.11
N LYS A 31 1.96 -7.90 -7.82
CA LYS A 31 2.35 -7.52 -6.45
C LYS A 31 1.23 -6.76 -5.74
N GLY A 32 1.14 -6.92 -4.42
CA GLY A 32 0.12 -6.29 -3.59
C GLY A 32 -1.25 -6.97 -3.63
N LYS A 33 -1.42 -8.05 -4.40
CA LYS A 33 -2.66 -8.83 -4.44
C LYS A 33 -2.76 -9.72 -3.18
N PRO A 34 -3.88 -9.68 -2.43
CA PRO A 34 -4.19 -10.72 -1.44
C PRO A 34 -4.42 -12.05 -2.14
N LEU A 35 -3.68 -13.10 -1.75
CA LEU A 35 -3.74 -14.40 -2.41
C LEU A 35 -5.03 -15.12 -2.09
N THR A 36 -5.73 -15.56 -3.14
CA THR A 36 -6.92 -16.41 -3.04
C THR A 36 -6.56 -17.88 -3.18
N PRO A 37 -7.42 -18.84 -2.80
CA PRO A 37 -7.17 -20.26 -3.03
C PRO A 37 -6.84 -20.59 -4.49
N ALA A 38 -7.52 -19.96 -5.46
CA ALA A 38 -7.23 -20.13 -6.88
C ALA A 38 -5.83 -19.62 -7.27
N ASP A 39 -5.32 -18.58 -6.60
CA ASP A 39 -3.94 -18.12 -6.81
C ASP A 39 -2.92 -19.13 -6.26
N ILE A 40 -3.26 -19.81 -5.16
CA ILE A 40 -2.41 -20.86 -4.59
C ILE A 40 -2.32 -22.05 -5.54
N GLU A 41 -3.44 -22.50 -6.11
CA GLU A 41 -3.47 -23.55 -7.12
C GLU A 41 -2.68 -23.16 -8.37
N LEU A 42 -2.82 -21.91 -8.83
CA LEU A 42 -2.03 -21.38 -9.94
C LEU A 42 -0.53 -21.42 -9.62
N LEU A 43 -0.12 -20.97 -8.44
CA LEU A 43 1.28 -20.98 -8.01
C LEU A 43 1.83 -22.42 -7.91
N ALA A 44 1.03 -23.37 -7.43
CA ALA A 44 1.39 -24.78 -7.37
C ALA A 44 1.54 -25.37 -8.78
N GLY A 45 0.66 -25.01 -9.72
CA GLY A 45 0.75 -25.39 -11.13
C GLY A 45 1.99 -24.82 -11.84
N LEU A 46 2.53 -23.70 -11.35
CA LEU A 46 3.82 -23.14 -11.78
C LEU A 46 5.03 -23.83 -11.11
N GLY A 47 4.82 -24.88 -10.31
CA GLY A 47 5.88 -25.64 -9.65
C GLY A 47 6.48 -24.94 -8.42
N ARG A 48 5.78 -23.96 -7.83
CA ARG A 48 6.28 -23.26 -6.64
C ARG A 48 5.86 -24.00 -5.37
N ALA A 49 6.79 -24.19 -4.45
CA ALA A 49 6.50 -24.70 -3.11
C ALA A 49 6.30 -23.58 -2.07
N THR A 50 6.92 -22.43 -2.30
CA THR A 50 6.88 -21.26 -1.42
C THR A 50 6.63 -19.98 -2.20
N VAL A 51 6.07 -18.97 -1.54
CA VAL A 51 5.82 -17.66 -2.10
C VAL A 51 6.21 -16.55 -1.13
N TYR A 52 6.84 -15.49 -1.63
CA TYR A 52 7.20 -14.33 -0.82
C TYR A 52 5.99 -13.43 -0.65
N VAL A 53 5.60 -13.19 0.60
CA VAL A 53 4.38 -12.47 0.95
C VAL A 53 4.64 -11.46 2.04
N ALA A 54 3.68 -10.55 2.19
CA ALA A 54 3.50 -9.72 3.36
C ALA A 54 2.32 -10.24 4.16
N GLU A 55 2.54 -10.48 5.45
CA GLU A 55 1.53 -10.88 6.42
C GLU A 55 1.17 -9.69 7.30
N MET A 56 -0.12 -9.37 7.32
CA MET A 56 -0.68 -8.32 8.17
C MET A 56 -0.73 -8.83 9.61
N GLU A 57 -0.16 -8.08 10.52
CA GLU A 57 -0.25 -8.28 11.97
C GLU A 57 -1.41 -7.46 12.55
N ALA A 58 -1.78 -7.77 13.78
CA ALA A 58 -2.80 -6.99 14.49
C ALA A 58 -2.33 -5.53 14.62
N GLY A 59 -3.16 -4.60 14.15
CA GLY A 59 -2.86 -3.17 14.13
C GLY A 59 -2.24 -2.66 12.82
N ASP A 60 -1.86 -3.53 11.89
CA ASP A 60 -1.41 -3.09 10.57
C ASP A 60 -2.57 -2.53 9.74
N VAL A 61 -2.27 -1.49 8.96
CA VAL A 61 -3.18 -0.90 7.97
C VAL A 61 -2.58 -1.02 6.57
N ARG A 62 -3.44 -1.12 5.55
CA ARG A 62 -2.98 -1.10 4.15
C ARG A 62 -2.48 0.28 3.78
N GLU A 63 -1.50 0.36 2.88
CA GLU A 63 -0.88 1.63 2.46
C GLU A 63 -1.90 2.67 1.97
N ASP A 64 -2.89 2.27 1.16
CA ASP A 64 -3.90 3.19 0.63
C ASP A 64 -4.94 3.62 1.68
N GLU A 65 -5.11 2.82 2.73
CA GLU A 65 -5.92 3.19 3.90
C GLU A 65 -5.16 4.17 4.78
N ALA A 66 -3.88 3.89 5.05
CA ALA A 66 -2.99 4.80 5.79
C ALA A 66 -2.91 6.17 5.12
N ALA A 67 -2.73 6.22 3.79
CA ALA A 67 -2.70 7.47 3.03
C ALA A 67 -4.03 8.26 3.16
N ARG A 68 -5.18 7.58 3.15
CA ARG A 68 -6.50 8.22 3.34
C ARG A 68 -6.69 8.75 4.75
N GLN A 69 -6.25 8.02 5.77
CA GLN A 69 -6.34 8.46 7.16
C GLN A 69 -5.49 9.71 7.40
N ILE A 70 -4.23 9.70 6.93
CA ILE A 70 -3.34 10.87 7.01
C ILE A 70 -3.96 12.05 6.26
N ALA A 71 -4.42 11.85 5.02
CA ALA A 71 -5.04 12.90 4.23
C ALA A 71 -6.27 13.52 4.91
N THR A 72 -7.11 12.71 5.53
CA THR A 72 -8.30 13.18 6.26
C THR A 72 -7.92 14.05 7.46
N VAL A 73 -6.83 13.72 8.16
CA VAL A 73 -6.36 14.50 9.32
C VAL A 73 -5.67 15.80 8.89
N VAL A 74 -4.95 15.80 7.77
CA VAL A 74 -4.16 16.97 7.32
C VAL A 74 -4.91 17.90 6.37
N ALA A 75 -6.02 17.45 5.76
CA ALA A 75 -6.82 18.28 4.89
C ALA A 75 -7.60 19.32 5.70
N GLY A 76 -7.38 20.59 5.37
CA GLY A 76 -8.23 21.70 5.80
C GLY A 76 -9.31 22.04 4.78
N ASP A 77 -10.01 23.15 5.04
CA ASP A 77 -11.02 23.68 4.13
C ASP A 77 -10.45 23.99 2.74
N HIS A 78 -11.32 23.92 1.72
CA HIS A 78 -10.98 24.20 0.32
C HIS A 78 -9.93 23.28 -0.31
N LEU A 79 -9.73 22.08 0.27
CA LEU A 79 -8.91 21.02 -0.29
C LEU A 79 -9.78 19.81 -0.63
N ARG A 80 -9.60 19.27 -1.83
CA ARG A 80 -10.11 17.94 -2.19
C ARG A 80 -9.02 16.88 -2.16
N GLN A 81 -9.42 15.67 -1.79
CA GLN A 81 -8.57 14.49 -1.81
C GLN A 81 -8.61 13.82 -3.19
N SER A 82 -7.46 13.32 -3.66
CA SER A 82 -7.43 12.33 -4.75
C SER A 82 -7.87 10.96 -4.26
N GLY A 83 -8.07 10.00 -5.17
CA GLY A 83 -8.02 8.59 -4.79
C GLY A 83 -6.64 8.23 -4.24
N ALA A 84 -6.58 7.37 -3.23
CA ALA A 84 -5.32 6.78 -2.78
C ALA A 84 -4.88 5.69 -3.77
N ALA A 85 -3.60 5.67 -4.09
CA ALA A 85 -2.99 4.64 -4.90
C ALA A 85 -1.52 4.46 -4.52
N THR A 86 -1.11 3.20 -4.33
CA THR A 86 0.27 2.83 -4.00
C THR A 86 0.83 3.61 -2.81
N GLY A 87 0.02 3.76 -1.76
CA GLY A 87 0.39 4.46 -0.53
C GLY A 87 0.44 5.99 -0.66
N ARG A 88 -0.05 6.55 -1.76
CA ARG A 88 -0.04 8.00 -2.02
C ARG A 88 -1.44 8.53 -2.26
N LEU A 89 -1.71 9.71 -1.70
CA LEU A 89 -2.88 10.53 -1.96
C LEU A 89 -2.44 11.99 -2.07
N ASN A 90 -3.00 12.73 -3.04
CA ASN A 90 -2.69 14.15 -3.23
C ASN A 90 -3.87 15.04 -2.80
N LEU A 91 -3.56 16.15 -2.14
CA LEU A 91 -4.52 17.21 -1.84
C LEU A 91 -4.44 18.28 -2.93
N PHE A 92 -5.60 18.73 -3.41
CA PHE A 92 -5.70 19.77 -4.43
C PHE A 92 -6.52 20.94 -3.91
N ALA A 93 -6.04 22.16 -4.14
CA ALA A 93 -6.82 23.36 -3.89
C ALA A 93 -8.06 23.41 -4.76
N GLU A 94 -9.19 23.77 -4.17
CA GLU A 94 -10.47 23.99 -4.87
C GLU A 94 -10.77 25.47 -5.12
N SER A 95 -9.96 26.37 -4.54
CA SER A 95 -10.07 27.81 -4.69
C SER A 95 -8.69 28.46 -4.88
N LEU A 96 -8.69 29.68 -5.42
CA LEU A 96 -7.50 30.52 -5.46
C LEU A 96 -7.28 31.12 -4.07
N GLY A 97 -6.07 30.97 -3.54
CA GLY A 97 -5.74 31.46 -2.20
C GLY A 97 -4.29 31.21 -1.82
N LEU A 98 -3.98 31.49 -0.55
CA LEU A 98 -2.67 31.24 0.03
C LEU A 98 -2.68 29.96 0.85
N LEU A 99 -1.71 29.10 0.62
CA LEU A 99 -1.47 27.93 1.46
C LEU A 99 -0.70 28.35 2.71
N ARG A 100 -1.29 28.10 3.88
CA ARG A 100 -0.60 28.27 5.16
C ARG A 100 -0.27 26.89 5.73
N VAL A 101 1.01 26.65 6.01
CA VAL A 101 1.51 25.39 6.56
C VAL A 101 2.11 25.63 7.93
N ASP A 102 1.70 24.83 8.92
CA ASP A 102 2.41 24.73 10.18
C ASP A 102 3.67 23.87 9.98
N SER A 103 4.81 24.53 9.76
CA SER A 103 6.06 23.84 9.48
C SER A 103 6.58 23.00 10.66
N ALA A 104 6.21 23.32 11.90
CA ALA A 104 6.63 22.53 13.06
C ALA A 104 5.90 21.19 13.06
N ARG A 105 4.56 21.22 12.96
CA ARG A 105 3.73 20.01 12.87
C ARG A 105 4.02 19.17 11.63
N LEU A 106 4.31 19.79 10.50
CA LEU A 106 4.71 19.07 9.28
C LEU A 106 6.00 18.26 9.51
N ARG A 107 6.99 18.85 10.20
CA ARG A 107 8.24 18.14 10.52
C ARG A 107 8.02 17.01 11.52
N GLU A 108 7.18 17.22 12.53
CA GLU A 108 6.80 16.17 13.48
C GLU A 108 6.14 14.98 12.77
N LEU A 109 5.21 15.24 11.85
CA LEU A 109 4.58 14.20 11.04
C LEU A 109 5.61 13.44 10.18
N ASN A 110 6.52 14.17 9.52
CA ASN A 110 7.55 13.58 8.67
C ASN A 110 8.68 12.88 9.46
N ALA A 111 8.73 13.04 10.78
CA ALA A 111 9.65 12.29 11.64
C ALA A 111 9.11 10.89 11.96
N LEU A 112 7.83 10.62 11.70
CA LEU A 112 7.26 9.28 11.85
C LEU A 112 7.74 8.36 10.73
N GLU A 113 8.19 7.16 11.11
CA GLU A 113 8.68 6.17 10.16
C GLU A 113 7.59 5.78 9.15
N GLY A 114 7.96 5.71 7.86
CA GLY A 114 7.05 5.30 6.79
C GLY A 114 6.02 6.36 6.37
N ILE A 115 6.09 7.57 6.92
CA ILE A 115 5.19 8.68 6.57
C ILE A 115 5.97 9.78 5.85
N THR A 116 5.35 10.36 4.82
CA THR A 116 5.87 11.56 4.17
C THR A 116 4.70 12.41 3.68
N LEU A 117 4.69 13.67 4.11
CA LEU A 117 3.84 14.73 3.59
C LEU A 117 4.75 15.82 3.00
N ALA A 118 4.54 16.10 1.72
CA ALA A 118 5.27 17.15 1.00
C ALA A 118 4.29 18.26 0.58
N THR A 119 4.82 19.48 0.50
CA THR A 119 4.07 20.70 0.15
C THR A 119 4.96 21.64 -0.67
N LEU A 120 4.39 22.75 -1.16
CA LEU A 120 5.03 23.72 -2.07
C LEU A 120 6.27 24.41 -1.45
#